data_AF-A0A150Q401-F1
#
_entry.id   AF-A0A150Q401-F1
#
_cell.length_a   1.000
_cell.length_b   1.000
_cell.length_c   1.000
_cell.angle_alpha   90.00
_cell.angle_beta   90.00
_cell.angle_gamma   90.00
#
_symmetry.space_group_name_H-M   'P 1'
#
loop_
_entity.id
_entity.type
_entity.pdbx_description
1 polymer ?
#
loop_
_entity_poly.entity_id
_entity_poly.type
_entity_poly.pdbx_seq_one_letter_code
_entity_poly.pdbx_strand_id
1 'polypeptide(L)'
;MRTSTLPLVALLTSLAACTGNGPREPAPEPSPPASPAEPAERPSTQAPTTQAPATQAPTTQAPTTQAQTTTPTPGGDALLGTWRSAACAPRKYERVLSFAEDGGFTAEDRVSPCPPRVACVWSGIVHRKGAFKRSGDTVSLSVAEASQGPGGQPFPTTLTVDAAGGLAETGENGKPCPYQR
;
A
#
# COMPACT_ATOMS: atom_id res chain seq x y z
N MET A 1 -44.12 20.36 -4.54
CA MET A 1 -44.14 18.88 -4.66
C MET A 1 -44.22 18.54 -6.14
N ARG A 2 -43.12 18.12 -6.77
CA ARG A 2 -43.12 17.63 -8.16
C ARG A 2 -42.37 16.31 -8.19
N THR A 3 -43.14 15.24 -8.36
CA THR A 3 -42.70 13.87 -8.57
C THR A 3 -42.26 13.71 -10.02
N SER A 4 -40.96 13.51 -10.25
CA SER A 4 -40.42 13.08 -11.54
C SER A 4 -40.08 11.60 -11.47
N THR A 5 -40.91 10.81 -12.14
CA THR A 5 -40.74 9.38 -12.40
C THR A 5 -39.86 9.23 -13.65
N LEU A 6 -38.76 8.49 -13.57
CA LEU A 6 -37.95 8.14 -14.75
C LEU A 6 -37.93 6.61 -14.95
N PRO A 7 -37.96 6.14 -16.22
CA PRO A 7 -38.17 4.74 -16.55
C PRO A 7 -36.90 3.90 -16.44
N LEU A 8 -37.11 2.69 -15.94
CA LEU A 8 -36.17 1.58 -15.83
C LEU A 8 -35.92 0.97 -17.22
N VAL A 9 -34.71 1.11 -17.76
CA VAL A 9 -34.30 0.38 -18.98
C VAL A 9 -33.34 -0.73 -18.56
N ALA A 10 -33.83 -1.96 -18.67
CA ALA A 10 -33.06 -3.18 -18.49
C ALA A 10 -32.21 -3.44 -19.75
N LEU A 11 -30.89 -3.55 -19.60
CA LEU A 11 -30.02 -4.15 -20.62
C LEU A 11 -29.47 -5.49 -20.10
N LEU A 12 -30.03 -6.56 -20.64
CA LEU A 12 -29.44 -7.91 -20.72
C LEU A 12 -28.46 -7.95 -21.90
N THR A 13 -27.23 -8.43 -21.69
CA THR A 13 -26.34 -9.12 -22.66
C THR A 13 -25.01 -9.41 -21.94
N SER A 14 -24.20 -10.45 -22.17
CA SER A 14 -24.29 -11.77 -22.81
C SER A 14 -23.03 -12.50 -22.32
N LEU A 15 -23.13 -13.74 -21.84
CA LEU A 15 -21.97 -14.57 -21.49
C LEU A 15 -21.33 -15.13 -22.77
N ALA A 16 -20.01 -14.95 -22.92
CA ALA A 16 -19.21 -15.69 -23.89
C ALA A 16 -18.19 -16.55 -23.14
N ALA A 17 -18.41 -17.86 -23.16
CA ALA A 17 -17.47 -18.86 -22.69
C ALA A 17 -16.41 -19.11 -23.78
N CYS A 18 -15.13 -18.93 -23.45
CA CYS A 18 -14.02 -19.35 -24.30
C CYS A 18 -13.29 -20.52 -23.61
N THR A 19 -13.64 -21.74 -23.97
CA THR A 19 -12.84 -22.94 -23.74
C THR A 19 -11.81 -23.07 -24.86
N GLY A 20 -10.58 -22.59 -24.62
CA GLY A 20 -9.45 -22.77 -25.53
C GLY A 20 -8.46 -23.81 -24.99
N ASN A 21 -8.66 -25.08 -25.35
CA ASN A 21 -7.63 -26.12 -25.25
C ASN A 21 -6.70 -25.99 -26.47
N GLY A 22 -5.58 -25.29 -26.32
CA GLY A 22 -4.52 -25.24 -27.32
C GLY A 22 -3.54 -26.41 -27.19
N PRO A 23 -2.98 -26.93 -28.30
CA PRO A 23 -1.99 -28.01 -28.29
C PRO A 23 -0.69 -27.56 -27.61
N ARG A 24 -0.17 -28.43 -26.74
CA ARG A 24 1.07 -28.26 -25.99
C ARG A 24 2.27 -28.33 -26.93
N GLU A 25 3.04 -27.25 -26.98
CA GLU A 25 4.32 -27.16 -27.70
C GLU A 25 5.33 -28.17 -27.12
N PRO A 26 6.04 -28.96 -27.96
CA PRO A 26 7.03 -29.92 -27.48
C PRO A 26 8.27 -29.20 -26.93
N ALA A 27 8.78 -29.73 -25.81
CA ALA A 27 9.96 -29.20 -25.12
C ALA A 27 11.23 -29.36 -25.99
N PRO A 28 12.16 -28.39 -25.93
CA PRO A 28 13.44 -28.50 -26.63
C PRO A 28 14.31 -29.62 -26.05
N GLU A 29 14.95 -30.35 -26.95
CA GLU A 29 15.83 -31.48 -26.69
C GLU A 29 17.15 -31.05 -26.00
N PRO A 30 17.65 -31.77 -24.98
CA PRO A 30 18.89 -31.43 -24.31
C PRO A 30 20.12 -31.68 -25.21
N SER A 31 20.98 -30.68 -25.34
CA SER A 31 22.25 -30.79 -26.07
C SER A 31 23.25 -31.75 -25.39
N PRO A 32 24.13 -32.42 -26.15
CA PRO A 32 25.10 -33.37 -25.62
C PRO A 32 26.22 -32.71 -24.80
N PRO A 33 26.86 -33.46 -23.87
CA PRO A 33 27.96 -32.94 -23.06
C PRO A 33 29.23 -32.68 -23.88
N ALA A 34 29.87 -31.55 -23.62
CA ALA A 34 31.14 -31.16 -24.23
C ALA A 34 32.30 -32.05 -23.75
N SER A 35 33.17 -32.38 -24.70
CA SER A 35 34.40 -33.16 -24.54
C SER A 35 35.40 -32.51 -23.56
N PRO A 36 36.23 -33.28 -22.83
CA PRO A 36 37.22 -32.74 -21.91
C PRO A 36 38.43 -32.18 -22.68
N ALA A 37 38.69 -30.89 -22.51
CA ALA A 37 39.91 -30.24 -22.98
C ALA A 37 41.07 -30.46 -22.00
N GLU A 38 42.27 -30.62 -22.57
CA GLU A 38 43.55 -30.94 -21.93
C GLU A 38 44.03 -29.94 -20.86
N PRO A 39 45.00 -30.33 -20.00
CA PRO A 39 45.55 -29.46 -18.97
C PRO A 39 46.46 -28.38 -19.56
N ALA A 40 45.99 -27.13 -19.59
CA ALA A 40 46.82 -25.97 -19.85
C ALA A 40 47.66 -25.63 -18.60
N GLU A 41 48.97 -25.47 -18.80
CA GLU A 41 49.92 -25.04 -17.77
C GLU A 41 49.52 -23.68 -17.17
N ARG A 42 49.50 -23.60 -15.84
CA ARG A 42 49.02 -22.43 -15.10
C ARG A 42 50.11 -21.35 -15.00
N PRO A 43 49.86 -20.11 -15.43
CA PRO A 43 50.67 -18.97 -15.05
C PRO A 43 50.54 -18.74 -13.55
N SER A 44 51.66 -18.60 -12.84
CA SER A 44 51.68 -18.16 -11.45
C SER A 44 51.42 -16.65 -11.39
N THR A 45 50.15 -16.26 -11.45
CA THR A 45 49.69 -14.90 -11.19
C THR A 45 49.73 -14.63 -9.69
N GLN A 46 50.55 -13.68 -9.24
CA GLN A 46 50.45 -13.15 -7.88
C GLN A 46 49.07 -12.53 -7.70
N ALA A 47 48.30 -13.03 -6.73
CA ALA A 47 46.98 -12.52 -6.44
C ALA A 47 47.08 -11.06 -5.97
N PRO A 48 46.30 -10.12 -6.55
CA PRO A 48 46.22 -8.77 -6.01
C PRO A 48 45.61 -8.84 -4.61
N THR A 49 46.33 -8.31 -3.62
CA THR A 49 45.81 -8.13 -2.27
C THR A 49 44.78 -7.00 -2.31
N THR A 50 43.54 -7.33 -2.66
CA THR A 50 42.40 -6.43 -2.59
C THR A 50 42.14 -6.10 -1.12
N GLN A 51 42.48 -4.88 -0.70
CA GLN A 51 41.96 -4.36 0.56
C GLN A 51 40.44 -4.27 0.42
N ALA A 52 39.71 -5.02 1.25
CA ALA A 52 38.26 -4.95 1.29
C ALA A 52 37.86 -3.51 1.66
N PRO A 53 36.99 -2.84 0.87
CA PRO A 53 36.52 -1.52 1.23
C PRO A 53 35.77 -1.61 2.56
N ALA A 54 36.27 -0.87 3.56
CA ALA A 54 35.56 -0.67 4.82
C ALA A 54 34.24 0.03 4.51
N THR A 55 33.18 -0.77 4.42
CA THR A 55 31.82 -0.27 4.23
C THR A 55 31.43 0.40 5.54
N GLN A 56 31.42 1.73 5.55
CA GLN A 56 30.78 2.47 6.62
C GLN A 56 29.30 2.10 6.59
N ALA A 57 28.80 1.51 7.68
CA ALA A 57 27.39 1.23 7.81
C ALA A 57 26.62 2.56 7.64
N PRO A 58 25.58 2.61 6.79
CA PRO A 58 24.77 3.81 6.66
C PRO A 58 24.16 4.10 8.03
N THR A 59 24.52 5.24 8.60
CA THR A 59 23.81 5.81 9.75
C THR A 59 22.44 6.27 9.25
N THR A 60 21.49 5.34 9.26
CA THR A 60 20.07 5.64 9.06
C THR A 60 19.63 6.55 10.20
N GLN A 61 19.56 7.86 9.94
CA GLN A 61 18.78 8.73 10.80
C GLN A 61 17.33 8.27 10.66
N ALA A 62 16.79 7.70 11.74
CA ALA A 62 15.36 7.42 11.81
C ALA A 62 14.62 8.73 11.54
N PRO A 63 13.59 8.75 10.69
CA PRO A 63 12.78 9.95 10.52
C PRO A 63 12.19 10.29 11.87
N THR A 64 12.60 11.44 12.42
CA THR A 64 11.97 12.02 13.59
C THR A 64 10.62 12.54 13.13
N THR A 65 9.61 11.65 13.10
CA THR A 65 8.23 12.05 12.95
C THR A 65 7.91 12.90 14.17
N GLN A 66 7.97 14.22 14.02
CA GLN A 66 7.38 15.12 14.99
C GLN A 66 5.89 14.82 14.98
N ALA A 67 5.43 14.05 15.97
CA ALA A 67 4.02 13.93 16.25
C ALA A 67 3.54 15.34 16.58
N GLN A 68 2.91 15.99 15.60
CA GLN A 68 2.17 17.20 15.87
C GLN A 68 0.98 16.77 16.72
N THR A 69 1.16 16.84 18.04
CA THR A 69 0.09 16.68 19.01
C THR A 69 -0.77 17.92 18.90
N THR A 70 -1.68 17.94 17.93
CA THR A 70 -2.73 18.95 17.86
C THR A 70 -3.71 18.61 18.97
N THR A 71 -3.60 19.32 20.10
CA THR A 71 -4.58 19.23 21.19
C THR A 71 -5.96 19.52 20.60
N PRO A 72 -6.93 18.61 20.69
CA PRO A 72 -8.26 18.87 20.16
C PRO A 72 -8.85 20.07 20.89
N THR A 73 -9.12 21.15 20.16
CA THR A 73 -9.89 22.28 20.68
C THR A 73 -11.25 21.74 21.14
N PRO A 74 -11.63 21.90 22.43
CA PRO A 74 -12.94 21.51 22.89
C PRO A 74 -14.01 22.28 22.10
N GLY A 75 -14.75 21.57 21.24
CA GLY A 75 -15.76 22.14 20.34
C GLY A 75 -15.40 22.17 18.84
N GLY A 76 -14.18 21.77 18.46
CA GLY A 76 -13.82 21.52 17.05
C GLY A 76 -14.42 20.22 16.51
N ASP A 77 -14.58 20.09 15.19
CA ASP A 77 -15.08 18.86 14.55
C ASP A 77 -14.26 17.66 15.03
N ALA A 78 -14.94 16.69 15.65
CA ALA A 78 -14.33 15.49 16.23
C ALA A 78 -13.52 14.67 15.21
N LEU A 79 -13.61 14.97 13.91
CA LEU A 79 -12.82 14.36 12.86
C LEU A 79 -11.38 14.89 12.75
N LEU A 80 -11.11 16.14 13.16
CA LEU A 80 -9.83 16.82 12.93
C LEU A 80 -8.67 16.20 13.70
N GLY A 81 -7.47 16.20 13.12
CA GLY A 81 -6.27 15.66 13.73
C GLY A 81 -5.86 14.30 13.14
N THR A 82 -5.02 13.58 13.87
CA THR A 82 -4.36 12.35 13.39
C THR A 82 -5.06 11.10 13.91
N TRP A 83 -5.14 10.09 13.05
CA TRP A 83 -5.83 8.83 13.25
C TRP A 83 -4.97 7.67 12.73
N ARG A 84 -4.86 6.61 13.51
CA ARG A 84 -4.00 5.45 13.22
C ARG A 84 -4.80 4.17 13.21
N SER A 85 -4.66 3.38 12.16
CA SER A 85 -5.21 2.03 12.10
C SER A 85 -4.08 1.04 11.84
N ALA A 86 -3.85 0.12 12.78
CA ALA A 86 -2.72 -0.81 12.72
C ALA A 86 -2.76 -1.72 11.47
N ALA A 87 -3.95 -2.20 11.09
CA ALA A 87 -4.17 -3.05 9.93
C ALA A 87 -5.64 -3.05 9.56
N CYS A 88 -5.94 -3.36 8.30
CA CYS A 88 -7.31 -3.62 7.87
C CYS A 88 -7.36 -4.53 6.65
N ALA A 89 -8.01 -5.68 6.80
CA ALA A 89 -8.27 -6.58 5.68
C ALA A 89 -6.95 -6.99 4.95
N PRO A 90 -6.74 -6.85 3.62
CA PRO A 90 -5.45 -7.26 3.08
C PRO A 90 -4.31 -6.32 3.50
N ARG A 91 -4.61 -5.12 4.03
CA ARG A 91 -3.60 -4.20 4.59
C ARG A 91 -3.07 -4.74 5.91
N LYS A 92 -1.81 -5.21 5.86
CA LYS A 92 -1.07 -5.77 7.00
C LYS A 92 -0.32 -4.73 7.83
N TYR A 93 -0.26 -3.49 7.38
CA TYR A 93 0.61 -2.45 7.93
C TYR A 93 -0.17 -1.19 8.28
N GLU A 94 0.38 -0.40 9.21
CA GLU A 94 -0.27 0.81 9.72
C GLU A 94 -0.62 1.79 8.60
N ARG A 95 -1.80 2.41 8.76
CA ARG A 95 -2.22 3.60 8.03
C ARG A 95 -2.41 4.73 9.02
N VAL A 96 -1.87 5.88 8.68
CA VAL A 96 -2.05 7.12 9.43
C VAL A 96 -2.82 8.10 8.55
N LEU A 97 -3.89 8.68 9.05
CA LEU A 97 -4.66 9.74 8.41
C LEU A 97 -4.57 11.01 9.25
N SER A 98 -4.41 12.16 8.60
CA SER A 98 -4.48 13.46 9.27
C SER A 98 -5.47 14.36 8.55
N PHE A 99 -6.50 14.83 9.25
CA PHE A 99 -7.52 15.74 8.74
C PHE A 99 -7.27 17.17 9.21
N ALA A 100 -7.34 18.11 8.28
CA ALA A 100 -7.12 19.53 8.53
C ALA A 100 -8.44 20.34 8.44
N GLU A 101 -8.44 21.54 9.04
CA GLU A 101 -9.61 22.43 9.09
C GLU A 101 -10.04 22.97 7.72
N ASP A 102 -9.12 22.98 6.75
CA ASP A 102 -9.37 23.44 5.38
C ASP A 102 -10.10 22.40 4.51
N GLY A 103 -10.49 21.25 5.09
CA GLY A 103 -11.09 20.14 4.36
C GLY A 103 -10.07 19.25 3.63
N GLY A 104 -8.78 19.48 3.83
CA GLY A 104 -7.69 18.65 3.33
C GLY A 104 -7.40 17.44 4.23
N PHE A 105 -6.82 16.40 3.64
CA PHE A 105 -6.21 15.32 4.42
C PHE A 105 -4.88 14.86 3.84
N THR A 106 -4.03 14.31 4.71
CA THR A 106 -2.87 13.50 4.32
C THR A 106 -3.04 12.08 4.82
N ALA A 107 -2.42 11.13 4.12
CA ALA A 107 -2.37 9.74 4.53
C ALA A 107 -1.01 9.12 4.29
N GLU A 108 -0.60 8.24 5.19
CA GLU A 108 0.62 7.45 5.10
C GLU A 108 0.28 5.98 5.29
N ASP A 109 0.52 5.19 4.26
CA ASP A 109 0.45 3.73 4.35
C ASP A 109 1.87 3.20 4.48
N ARG A 110 2.16 2.56 5.60
CA ARG A 110 3.39 1.77 5.69
C ARG A 110 3.26 0.59 4.73
N VAL A 111 4.29 0.33 3.95
CA VAL A 111 4.34 -0.81 3.04
C VAL A 111 5.67 -1.52 3.23
N SER A 112 5.68 -2.82 2.91
CA SER A 112 6.91 -3.57 2.91
C SER A 112 6.90 -4.59 1.78
N PRO A 113 7.83 -4.51 0.82
CA PRO A 113 8.43 -5.70 0.26
C PRO A 113 9.40 -6.25 1.31
N CYS A 114 8.97 -7.26 2.07
CA CYS A 114 9.95 -8.19 2.63
C CYS A 114 10.01 -9.39 1.71
N PRO A 115 11.20 -9.72 1.16
CA PRO A 115 11.45 -11.04 0.63
C PRO A 115 11.08 -12.09 1.68
N PRO A 116 10.67 -13.31 1.25
CA PRO A 116 10.46 -14.39 2.19
C PRO A 116 11.68 -14.59 3.11
N ARG A 117 11.44 -14.77 4.41
CA ARG A 117 12.43 -15.11 5.47
C ARG A 117 13.27 -13.96 6.06
N VAL A 118 12.89 -12.69 5.89
CA VAL A 118 13.52 -11.56 6.61
C VAL A 118 12.49 -10.67 7.30
N ALA A 119 12.85 -10.14 8.47
CA ALA A 119 12.11 -9.08 9.14
C ALA A 119 12.67 -7.73 8.70
N CYS A 120 11.95 -6.98 7.87
CA CYS A 120 12.40 -5.67 7.44
C CYS A 120 11.98 -4.60 8.44
N VAL A 121 12.91 -3.70 8.70
CA VAL A 121 12.64 -2.39 9.29
C VAL A 121 12.06 -1.52 8.16
N TRP A 122 10.75 -1.63 7.92
CA TRP A 122 9.87 -0.87 7.00
C TRP A 122 10.41 -0.55 5.60
N SER A 123 9.85 -1.19 4.56
CA SER A 123 10.30 -1.02 3.17
C SER A 123 9.39 -0.11 2.31
N GLY A 124 9.00 1.04 2.88
CA GLY A 124 8.39 2.15 2.16
C GLY A 124 7.21 2.78 2.87
N ILE A 125 6.89 4.02 2.49
CA ILE A 125 5.69 4.74 2.89
C ILE A 125 5.01 5.23 1.61
N VAL A 126 3.74 4.90 1.44
CA VAL A 126 2.91 5.51 0.39
C VAL A 126 2.23 6.72 0.98
N HIS A 127 2.65 7.90 0.54
CA HIS A 127 2.04 9.16 0.92
C HIS A 127 0.88 9.48 -0.01
N ARG A 128 -0.21 9.99 0.55
CA ARG A 128 -1.36 10.48 -0.21
C ARG A 128 -1.81 11.81 0.36
N LYS A 129 -2.36 12.65 -0.50
CA LYS A 129 -2.98 13.92 -0.13
C LYS A 129 -4.28 14.08 -0.90
N GLY A 130 -5.27 14.68 -0.27
CA GLY A 130 -6.57 14.86 -0.87
C GLY A 130 -7.47 15.80 -0.09
N ALA A 131 -8.76 15.72 -0.39
CA ALA A 131 -9.82 16.42 0.32
C ALA A 131 -10.80 15.43 0.92
N PHE A 132 -11.46 15.82 2.01
CA PHE A 132 -12.53 15.03 2.63
C PHE A 132 -13.83 15.83 2.70
N LYS A 133 -14.94 15.10 2.76
CA LYS A 133 -16.27 15.67 3.03
C LYS A 133 -17.00 14.79 4.02
N ARG A 134 -17.58 15.40 5.04
CA ARG A 134 -18.42 14.71 6.03
C ARG A 134 -19.90 14.89 5.69
N SER A 135 -20.66 13.79 5.75
CA SER A 135 -22.11 13.79 5.65
C SER A 135 -22.67 12.82 6.70
N GLY A 136 -23.17 13.37 7.81
CA GLY A 136 -23.62 12.57 8.95
C GLY A 136 -22.49 11.74 9.58
N ASP A 137 -22.68 10.42 9.54
CA ASP A 137 -21.75 9.39 10.02
C ASP A 137 -20.74 8.94 8.95
N THR A 138 -20.77 9.52 7.76
CA THR A 138 -19.91 9.11 6.64
C THR A 138 -18.91 10.20 6.30
N VAL A 139 -17.64 9.82 6.10
CA VAL A 139 -16.57 10.69 5.60
C VAL A 139 -16.11 10.16 4.25
N SER A 140 -16.29 10.95 3.20
CA SER A 140 -15.82 10.64 1.85
C SER A 140 -14.44 11.24 1.63
N LEU A 141 -13.51 10.45 1.08
CA LEU A 141 -12.13 10.82 0.79
C LEU A 141 -11.90 10.88 -0.73
N SER A 142 -11.32 11.97 -1.18
CA SER A 142 -10.91 12.16 -2.58
C SER A 142 -9.40 12.40 -2.63
N VAL A 143 -8.64 11.40 -3.08
CA VAL A 143 -7.18 11.50 -3.25
C VAL A 143 -6.89 12.35 -4.49
N ALA A 144 -6.13 13.44 -4.32
CA ALA A 144 -5.66 14.30 -5.40
C ALA A 144 -4.24 13.92 -5.83
N GLU A 145 -3.39 13.58 -4.87
CA GLU A 145 -1.98 13.25 -5.07
C GLU A 145 -1.66 11.95 -4.33
N ALA A 146 -0.88 11.07 -4.98
CA ALA A 146 -0.35 9.86 -4.35
C ALA A 146 1.08 9.63 -4.84
N SER A 147 1.99 9.32 -3.90
CA SER A 147 3.33 8.88 -4.27
C SER A 147 3.24 7.58 -5.07
N GLN A 148 3.93 7.51 -6.20
CA GLN A 148 4.03 6.29 -7.00
C GLN A 148 4.98 5.32 -6.29
N GLY A 149 4.43 4.32 -5.61
CA GLY A 149 5.19 3.28 -4.93
C GLY A 149 4.54 1.92 -5.16
N PRO A 150 5.32 0.88 -5.50
CA PRO A 150 4.79 -0.48 -5.56
C PRO A 150 4.31 -0.94 -4.17
N GLY A 151 3.19 -1.66 -4.12
CA GLY A 151 2.76 -2.38 -2.91
C GLY A 151 1.78 -1.67 -1.98
N GLY A 152 1.31 -0.47 -2.32
CA GLY A 152 0.20 0.17 -1.60
C GLY A 152 -1.10 -0.62 -1.77
N GLN A 153 -1.72 -1.02 -0.66
CA GLN A 153 -3.10 -1.55 -0.69
C GLN A 153 -4.07 -0.45 -1.14
N PRO A 154 -5.27 -0.82 -1.64
CA PRO A 154 -6.31 0.15 -1.96
C PRO A 154 -6.55 1.11 -0.80
N PHE A 155 -6.71 2.38 -1.14
CA PHE A 155 -7.04 3.43 -0.18
C PHE A 155 -8.57 3.54 -0.06
N PRO A 156 -9.14 3.64 1.15
CA PRO A 156 -10.57 3.79 1.33
C PRO A 156 -11.03 5.10 0.69
N THR A 157 -12.18 5.05 0.03
CA THR A 157 -12.88 6.25 -0.45
C THR A 157 -13.92 6.73 0.56
N THR A 158 -14.27 5.90 1.55
CA THR A 158 -15.23 6.20 2.61
C THR A 158 -14.77 5.67 3.95
N LEU A 159 -15.08 6.42 5.01
CA LEU A 159 -14.94 6.03 6.41
C LEU A 159 -16.28 6.26 7.13
N THR A 160 -16.52 5.51 8.19
CA THR A 160 -17.66 5.69 9.08
C THR A 160 -17.22 6.33 10.40
N VAL A 161 -18.06 7.18 10.96
CA VAL A 161 -17.88 7.81 12.27
C VAL A 161 -18.98 7.31 13.20
N ASP A 162 -18.59 6.66 14.29
CA ASP A 162 -19.55 6.18 15.27
C ASP A 162 -20.09 7.31 16.17
N ALA A 163 -21.03 6.98 17.04
CA ALA A 163 -21.65 7.95 17.95
C ALA A 163 -20.67 8.55 18.98
N ALA A 164 -19.55 7.89 19.26
CA ALA A 164 -18.48 8.39 20.12
C ALA A 164 -17.44 9.23 19.35
N GLY A 165 -17.62 9.42 18.03
CA GLY A 165 -16.67 10.10 17.16
C GLY A 165 -15.52 9.22 16.71
N GLY A 166 -15.56 7.91 16.98
CA GLY A 166 -14.58 6.94 16.50
C GLY A 166 -14.66 6.77 15.00
N LEU A 167 -13.51 6.79 14.33
CA LEU A 167 -13.40 6.66 12.89
C LEU A 167 -13.08 5.21 12.53
N ALA A 168 -13.71 4.64 11.51
CA ALA A 168 -13.42 3.30 11.02
C ALA A 168 -13.47 3.24 9.49
N GLU A 169 -12.60 2.43 8.89
CA GLU A 169 -12.77 2.00 7.50
C GLU A 169 -13.46 0.63 7.43
N THR A 170 -14.14 0.36 6.32
CA THR A 170 -14.76 -0.92 6.08
C THR A 170 -13.75 -1.90 5.48
N GLY A 171 -13.43 -2.95 6.22
CA GLY A 171 -12.58 -4.04 5.77
C GLY A 171 -13.31 -5.08 4.93
N GLU A 172 -12.60 -6.17 4.63
CA GLU A 172 -13.13 -7.35 3.95
C GLU A 172 -14.33 -7.92 4.73
N ASN A 173 -15.37 -8.33 3.99
CA ASN A 173 -16.64 -8.82 4.53
C ASN A 173 -17.40 -7.79 5.39
N GLY A 174 -17.13 -6.49 5.23
CA GLY A 174 -17.83 -5.43 5.96
C GLY A 174 -17.36 -5.25 7.41
N LYS A 175 -16.30 -5.95 7.84
CA LYS A 175 -15.80 -5.83 9.21
C LYS A 175 -15.16 -4.45 9.42
N PRO A 176 -15.53 -3.69 10.46
CA PRO A 176 -14.94 -2.38 10.71
C PRO A 176 -13.48 -2.52 11.18
N CYS A 177 -12.64 -1.61 10.71
CA CYS A 177 -11.26 -1.44 11.12
C CYS A 177 -11.12 -0.07 11.78
N PRO A 178 -11.15 0.00 13.12
CA PRO A 178 -11.14 1.27 13.82
C PRO A 178 -9.78 1.97 13.66
N TYR A 179 -9.85 3.30 13.65
CA TYR A 179 -8.73 4.18 13.84
C TYR A 179 -8.72 4.70 15.28
N GLN A 180 -7.53 4.85 15.82
CA GLN A 180 -7.26 5.41 17.14
C GLN A 180 -6.60 6.78 16.96
N ARG A 181 -6.96 7.76 17.79
CA ARG A 181 -6.28 9.06 17.85
C ARG A 181 -4.92 8.95 18.53
#